data_AF-A0A2G3PY49-F1
#
_entry.id   AF-A0A2G3PY49-F1
#
_cell.length_a   1.000
_cell.length_b   1.000
_cell.length_c   1.000
_cell.angle_alpha   90.00
_cell.angle_beta   90.00
_cell.angle_gamma   90.00
#
_symmetry.space_group_name_H-M   'P 1'
#
loop_
_entity.id
_entity.type
_entity.pdbx_description
1 polymer ?
#
loop_
_entity_poly.entity_id
_entity_poly.type
_entity_poly.pdbx_seq_one_letter_code
_entity_poly.pdbx_strand_id
1 'polypeptide(L)'
;MNLYFGNVASIFSTILIAITLSYIVLTTANRTKIIYWGRRIGTLAGLGLLVCCFVATRDGYDLSVQASFNDNIVAGLFTLNSIQSKICCIGGGVIALSSFSSIFIKNQKYREVIFYILATAIIVKTFIIEISRWVM
;
A
#
# COMPACT_ATOMS: atom_id res chain seq x y z
N MET A 1 15.58 2.21 -18.18
CA MET A 1 14.16 2.12 -18.60
C MET A 1 13.54 0.72 -18.48
N ASN A 2 14.30 -0.35 -18.21
CA ASN A 2 13.76 -1.72 -18.00
C ASN A 2 13.09 -1.96 -16.63
N LEU A 3 13.33 -1.13 -15.62
CA LEU A 3 12.84 -1.35 -14.24
C LEU A 3 11.33 -1.16 -14.04
N TYR A 4 10.68 -0.34 -14.89
CA TYR A 4 9.27 0.00 -14.76
C TYR A 4 8.39 -0.63 -15.87
N PHE A 5 8.93 -0.76 -17.09
CA PHE A 5 8.22 -1.26 -18.28
C PHE A 5 8.72 -2.61 -18.80
N GLY A 6 9.68 -3.25 -18.14
CA GLY A 6 10.24 -4.54 -18.58
C GLY A 6 9.37 -5.77 -18.26
N ASN A 7 8.37 -5.64 -17.37
CA ASN A 7 7.51 -6.74 -16.94
C ASN A 7 6.08 -6.24 -16.72
N VAL A 8 5.09 -7.04 -17.15
CA VAL A 8 3.65 -6.76 -17.05
C VAL A 8 3.24 -6.42 -15.61
N ALA A 9 3.76 -7.16 -14.62
CA ALA A 9 3.51 -6.89 -13.21
C ALA A 9 4.03 -5.52 -12.75
N SER A 10 5.17 -5.07 -13.28
CA SER A 10 5.74 -3.76 -12.97
C SER A 10 4.88 -2.62 -13.53
N ILE A 11 4.37 -2.77 -14.76
CA ILE A 11 3.47 -1.79 -15.38
C ILE A 11 2.19 -1.67 -14.56
N PHE A 12 1.55 -2.78 -14.21
CA PHE A 12 0.34 -2.78 -13.40
C PHE A 12 0.55 -2.13 -12.03
N SER A 13 1.63 -2.48 -11.32
CA SER A 13 1.93 -1.89 -10.02
C SER A 13 2.11 -0.36 -10.09
N THR A 14 2.79 0.13 -11.13
CA THR A 14 3.06 1.56 -11.32
C THR A 14 1.76 2.33 -11.61
N ILE A 15 0.90 1.77 -12.46
CA ILE A 15 -0.42 2.35 -12.76
C ILE A 15 -1.29 2.35 -11.49
N LEU A 16 -1.32 1.25 -10.73
CA LEU A 16 -2.09 1.16 -9.48
C LEU A 16 -1.61 2.17 -8.44
N ILE A 17 -0.30 2.38 -8.30
CA ILE A 17 0.27 3.42 -7.44
C ILE A 17 -0.20 4.80 -7.90
N ALA A 18 -0.09 5.11 -9.19
CA ALA A 18 -0.53 6.39 -9.74
C ALA A 18 -2.04 6.64 -9.55
N ILE A 19 -2.88 5.62 -9.75
CA ILE A 19 -4.32 5.68 -9.49
C ILE A 19 -4.58 5.95 -8.01
N THR A 20 -3.89 5.26 -7.12
CA THR A 20 -4.09 5.40 -5.67
C THR A 20 -3.69 6.80 -5.19
N LEU A 21 -2.55 7.32 -5.64
CA LEU A 21 -2.12 8.69 -5.33
C LEU A 21 -3.08 9.74 -5.89
N SER A 22 -3.48 9.58 -7.15
CA SER A 22 -4.47 10.46 -7.80
C SER A 22 -5.80 10.46 -7.03
N TYR A 23 -6.23 9.28 -6.56
CA TYR A 23 -7.45 9.15 -5.76
C TYR A 23 -7.36 9.92 -4.44
N ILE A 24 -6.23 9.83 -3.72
CA ILE A 24 -6.00 10.58 -2.48
C ILE A 24 -6.04 12.09 -2.74
N VAL A 25 -5.35 12.56 -3.77
CA VAL A 25 -5.30 13.99 -4.13
C VAL A 25 -6.69 14.52 -4.51
N LEU A 26 -7.41 13.81 -5.39
CA LEU A 26 -8.75 14.20 -5.81
C LEU A 26 -9.76 14.18 -4.66
N THR A 27 -9.63 13.23 -3.73
CA THR A 27 -10.49 13.15 -2.55
C THR A 27 -10.21 14.31 -1.59
N THR A 28 -8.94 14.68 -1.42
CA THR A 28 -8.53 15.82 -0.58
C THR A 28 -8.98 17.15 -1.18
N ALA A 29 -8.82 17.34 -2.49
CA ALA A 29 -9.25 18.55 -3.19
C ALA A 29 -10.77 18.76 -3.13
N ASN A 30 -11.55 17.68 -3.14
CA ASN A 30 -13.01 17.72 -3.08
C ASN A 30 -13.58 17.51 -1.68
N ARG A 31 -12.77 17.61 -0.61
CA ARG A 31 -13.16 17.24 0.76
C ARG A 31 -14.47 17.87 1.25
N THR A 32 -14.75 19.11 0.86
CA THR A 32 -15.95 19.86 1.26
C THR A 32 -17.24 19.34 0.63
N LYS A 33 -17.14 18.60 -0.49
CA LYS A 33 -18.28 18.01 -1.21
C LYS A 33 -18.56 16.56 -0.78
N ILE A 34 -17.79 15.99 0.15
CA ILE A 34 -17.88 14.58 0.53
C ILE A 34 -18.90 14.40 1.65
N ILE A 35 -20.01 13.74 1.31
CA ILE A 35 -21.09 13.42 2.26
C ILE A 35 -20.82 12.08 2.97
N TYR A 36 -20.20 11.11 2.28
CA TYR A 36 -19.98 9.75 2.79
C TYR A 36 -18.50 9.35 2.77
N TRP A 37 -17.81 9.62 3.88
CA TRP A 37 -16.39 9.28 4.03
C TRP A 37 -16.13 7.77 4.07
N GLY A 38 -17.08 6.98 4.60
CA GLY A 38 -16.95 5.52 4.67
C GLY A 38 -16.72 4.86 3.29
N ARG A 39 -17.41 5.33 2.24
CA ARG A 39 -17.21 4.82 0.87
C ARG A 39 -15.81 5.15 0.36
N ARG A 40 -15.29 6.34 0.67
CA ARG A 40 -13.94 6.78 0.29
C ARG A 40 -12.85 5.95 0.98
N ILE A 41 -13.03 5.66 2.27
CA ILE A 41 -12.14 4.78 3.03
C ILE A 41 -12.14 3.37 2.42
N GLY A 42 -13.33 2.79 2.18
CA GLY A 42 -13.44 1.45 1.61
C GLY A 42 -12.76 1.33 0.24
N THR A 43 -12.96 2.32 -0.64
CA THR A 43 -12.26 2.36 -1.95
C THR A 43 -10.75 2.51 -1.81
N LEU A 44 -10.27 3.35 -0.89
CA LEU A 44 -8.84 3.58 -0.70
C LEU A 44 -8.16 2.36 -0.07
N ALA A 45 -8.83 1.69 0.88
CA ALA A 45 -8.37 0.44 1.46
C ALA A 45 -8.27 -0.67 0.40
N GLY A 46 -9.28 -0.79 -0.48
CA GLY A 46 -9.27 -1.75 -1.58
C GLY A 46 -8.14 -1.47 -2.59
N LEU A 47 -7.98 -0.21 -3.03
CA LEU A 47 -6.88 0.18 -3.91
C LEU A 47 -5.50 -0.04 -3.26
N GLY A 48 -5.35 0.32 -1.98
CA GLY A 48 -4.12 0.10 -1.22
C GLY A 48 -3.77 -1.38 -1.06
N LEU A 49 -4.77 -2.25 -0.85
CA LEU A 49 -4.57 -3.70 -0.82
C LEU A 49 -4.10 -4.22 -2.18
N LEU A 50 -4.76 -3.82 -3.27
CA LEU A 50 -4.36 -4.18 -4.63
C LEU A 50 -2.92 -3.76 -4.92
N VAL A 51 -2.56 -2.51 -4.61
CA VAL A 51 -1.17 -2.03 -4.72
C VAL A 51 -0.23 -2.94 -3.92
N CYS A 52 -0.55 -3.23 -2.65
CA CYS A 52 0.30 -4.05 -1.80
C CYS A 52 0.51 -5.47 -2.38
N CYS A 53 -0.52 -6.10 -2.92
CA CYS A 53 -0.44 -7.43 -3.51
C CYS A 53 0.41 -7.42 -4.79
N PHE A 54 0.14 -6.51 -5.73
CA PHE A 54 0.89 -6.43 -6.98
C PHE A 54 2.36 -6.05 -6.77
N VAL A 55 2.62 -5.14 -5.83
CA VAL A 55 3.98 -4.77 -5.44
C VAL A 55 4.71 -5.96 -4.80
N ALA A 56 4.05 -6.73 -3.92
CA ALA A 56 4.64 -7.92 -3.31
C ALA A 56 4.99 -8.99 -4.36
N THR A 57 4.10 -9.26 -5.33
CA THR A 57 4.36 -10.20 -6.43
C THR A 57 5.46 -9.69 -7.36
N ARG A 58 5.48 -8.39 -7.67
CA ARG A 58 6.52 -7.77 -8.51
C ARG A 58 7.90 -7.90 -7.88
N ASP A 59 8.00 -7.68 -6.57
CA ASP A 59 9.26 -7.67 -5.84
C ASP A 59 9.64 -9.09 -5.32
N GLY A 60 8.85 -10.11 -5.65
CA GLY A 60 9.09 -11.51 -5.27
C GLY A 60 9.05 -11.73 -3.75
N TYR A 61 8.28 -10.92 -3.02
CA TYR A 61 8.24 -10.97 -1.56
C TYR A 61 7.70 -12.30 -1.02
N ASP A 62 6.86 -12.99 -1.79
CA ASP A 62 6.38 -14.35 -1.51
C ASP A 62 7.55 -15.37 -1.46
N LEU A 63 8.55 -15.21 -2.32
CA LEU A 63 9.77 -16.03 -2.28
C LEU A 63 10.60 -15.73 -1.02
N SER A 64 10.65 -14.48 -0.58
CA SER A 64 11.31 -14.10 0.68
C SER A 64 10.66 -14.72 1.92
N VAL A 65 9.34 -14.91 1.89
CA VAL A 65 8.63 -15.63 2.95
C VAL A 65 8.98 -17.11 2.90
N GLN A 66 9.00 -17.74 1.72
CA GLN A 66 9.34 -19.15 1.57
C GLN A 66 10.80 -19.44 1.94
N ALA A 67 11.73 -18.55 1.57
CA ALA A 67 13.14 -18.63 1.92
C ALA A 67 13.41 -18.56 3.43
N SER A 68 12.46 -18.01 4.22
CA SER A 68 12.59 -18.00 5.69
C SER A 68 12.32 -19.36 6.34
N PHE A 69 11.70 -20.30 5.60
CA PHE A 69 11.40 -21.65 6.06
C PHE A 69 12.23 -22.73 5.34
N ASN A 70 12.78 -22.42 4.16
CA ASN A 70 13.58 -23.33 3.34
C ASN A 70 14.85 -22.64 2.84
N ASP A 71 16.01 -23.10 3.30
CA ASP A 71 17.32 -22.54 2.94
C ASP A 71 17.68 -22.71 1.44
N ASN A 72 16.97 -23.57 0.72
CA ASN A 72 17.19 -23.82 -0.72
C ASN A 72 16.49 -22.81 -1.65
N ILE A 73 15.65 -21.91 -1.12
CA ILE A 73 14.89 -20.95 -1.92
C ILE A 73 15.58 -19.59 -1.85
N VAL A 74 15.83 -18.98 -3.02
CA VAL A 74 16.40 -17.63 -3.10
C VAL A 74 15.32 -16.61 -2.76
N ALA A 75 15.61 -15.76 -1.77
CA ALA A 75 14.71 -14.67 -1.39
C ALA A 75 14.51 -13.66 -2.53
N GLY A 76 13.35 -13.01 -2.55
CA GLY A 76 13.09 -11.89 -3.46
C GLY A 76 13.83 -10.62 -3.05
N LEU A 77 13.40 -9.48 -3.61
CA LEU A 77 14.12 -8.20 -3.51
C LEU A 77 14.29 -7.74 -2.06
N PHE A 78 13.33 -8.05 -1.19
CA PHE A 78 13.38 -7.73 0.23
C PHE A 78 13.31 -8.99 1.08
N THR A 79 14.34 -9.25 1.90
CA THR A 79 14.32 -10.35 2.86
C THR A 79 13.33 -10.08 3.99
N LEU A 80 12.82 -11.15 4.62
CA LEU A 80 11.78 -11.04 5.65
C LEU A 80 12.24 -10.27 6.90
N ASN A 81 13.53 -10.35 7.24
CA ASN A 81 14.11 -9.64 8.39
C ASN A 81 14.61 -8.22 8.04
N SER A 82 14.44 -7.77 6.80
CA SER A 82 14.85 -6.41 6.39
C SER A 82 14.10 -5.33 7.17
N ILE A 83 14.77 -4.21 7.41
CA ILE A 83 14.17 -3.02 8.05
C ILE A 83 12.92 -2.59 7.27
N GLN A 84 12.99 -2.66 5.95
CA GLN A 84 11.90 -2.31 5.06
C GLN A 84 10.67 -3.22 5.25
N SER A 85 10.85 -4.54 5.30
CA SER A 85 9.74 -5.47 5.52
C SER A 85 9.03 -5.18 6.85
N LYS A 86 9.78 -4.91 7.92
CA LYS A 86 9.22 -4.57 9.24
C LYS A 86 8.37 -3.30 9.19
N ILE A 87 8.88 -2.22 8.59
CA ILE A 87 8.13 -0.95 8.46
C ILE A 87 6.88 -1.16 7.60
N CYS A 88 7.01 -1.91 6.51
CA CYS A 88 5.93 -2.22 5.60
C CYS A 88 4.82 -3.04 6.30
N CYS A 89 5.21 -3.98 7.16
CA CYS A 89 4.29 -4.78 7.98
C CYS A 89 3.52 -3.92 8.98
N ILE A 90 4.21 -3.04 9.72
CA ILE A 90 3.57 -2.08 10.65
C ILE A 90 2.56 -1.21 9.90
N GLY A 91 2.95 -0.64 8.76
CA GLY A 91 2.05 0.16 7.92
C GLY A 91 0.84 -0.62 7.44
N GLY A 92 1.01 -1.91 7.09
CA GLY A 92 -0.09 -2.81 6.75
C GLY A 92 -1.07 -3.01 7.90
N GLY A 93 -0.56 -3.21 9.12
CA GLY A 93 -1.37 -3.30 10.34
C GLY A 93 -2.17 -2.02 10.59
N VAL A 94 -1.55 -0.84 10.43
CA VAL A 94 -2.23 0.46 10.56
C VAL A 94 -3.37 0.60 9.55
N ILE A 95 -3.16 0.22 8.29
CA ILE A 95 -4.19 0.27 7.24
C ILE A 95 -5.36 -0.66 7.60
N ALA A 96 -5.07 -1.88 8.04
CA ALA A 96 -6.08 -2.87 8.41
C ALA A 96 -6.92 -2.40 9.60
N LEU A 97 -6.29 -1.94 10.68
CA LEU A 97 -6.98 -1.44 11.88
C LEU A 97 -7.80 -0.18 11.58
N SER A 98 -7.24 0.74 10.79
CA SER A 98 -7.93 1.96 10.35
C SER A 98 -9.19 1.62 9.55
N SER A 99 -9.05 0.70 8.58
CA SER A 99 -10.17 0.21 7.77
C SER A 99 -11.26 -0.42 8.63
N PHE A 100 -10.87 -1.32 9.54
CA PHE A 100 -11.80 -2.01 10.43
C PHE A 100 -12.54 -1.02 11.34
N SER A 101 -11.82 -0.10 11.98
CA SER A 101 -12.42 0.91 12.86
C SER A 101 -13.46 1.79 12.15
N SER A 102 -13.25 2.08 10.87
CA SER A 102 -14.16 2.91 10.06
C SER A 102 -15.53 2.25 9.84
N ILE A 103 -15.61 0.93 9.90
CA ILE A 103 -16.86 0.17 9.74
C ILE A 103 -17.74 0.36 10.98
N PHE A 104 -17.14 0.25 12.18
CA PHE A 104 -17.87 0.39 13.45
C PHE A 104 -18.27 1.83 13.76
N ILE A 105 -17.36 2.78 13.55
CA ILE A 105 -17.61 4.19 13.89
C ILE A 105 -18.19 4.92 12.68
N LYS A 106 -19.48 5.22 12.74
CA LYS A 106 -20.24 5.88 11.65
C LYS A 106 -20.11 7.41 11.63
N ASN A 107 -19.42 8.01 12.60
CA ASN A 107 -19.20 9.45 12.67
C ASN A 107 -18.34 9.93 11.48
N GLN A 108 -18.87 10.88 10.69
CA GLN A 108 -18.20 11.36 9.48
C GLN A 108 -16.89 12.10 9.78
N LYS A 109 -16.81 12.85 10.90
CA LYS A 109 -15.57 13.54 11.29
C LYS A 109 -14.47 12.57 11.68
N TYR A 110 -14.84 11.49 12.38
CA TYR A 110 -13.90 10.41 12.68
C TYR A 110 -13.41 9.72 11.40
N ARG A 111 -14.33 9.41 10.48
CA ARG A 111 -14.00 8.78 9.19
C ARG A 111 -13.11 9.66 8.32
N GLU A 112 -13.30 10.98 8.33
CA GLU A 112 -12.40 11.93 7.67
C GLU A 112 -10.98 11.82 8.21
N VAL A 113 -10.79 11.80 9.54
CA VAL A 113 -9.47 11.63 10.16
C VAL A 113 -8.85 10.27 9.82
N ILE A 114 -9.64 9.19 9.92
CA ILE A 114 -9.19 7.84 9.56
C ILE A 114 -8.78 7.73 8.09
N PHE A 115 -9.49 8.42 7.19
CA PHE A 115 -9.12 8.48 5.79
C PHE A 115 -7.70 9.03 5.61
N TYR A 116 -7.36 10.13 6.31
CA TYR A 116 -6.02 10.72 6.22
C TYR A 116 -4.94 9.86 6.87
N ILE A 117 -5.23 9.17 7.98
CA ILE A 117 -4.31 8.20 8.58
C ILE A 117 -4.03 7.06 7.59
N LEU A 118 -5.08 6.51 6.98
CA LEU A 118 -4.96 5.43 6.00
C LEU A 118 -4.22 5.89 4.74
N ALA A 119 -4.52 7.08 4.22
CA ALA A 119 -3.84 7.68 3.07
C ALA A 119 -2.34 7.88 3.36
N THR A 120 -2.01 8.43 4.53
CA THR A 120 -0.61 8.66 4.93
C THR A 120 0.14 7.33 5.04
N ALA A 121 -0.47 6.31 5.66
CA ALA A 121 0.14 4.99 5.77
C ALA A 121 0.42 4.36 4.39
N ILE A 122 -0.52 4.47 3.44
CA ILE A 122 -0.33 4.00 2.06
C ILE A 122 0.82 4.76 1.37
N ILE A 123 0.80 6.09 1.42
CA ILE A 123 1.83 6.93 0.77
C ILE A 123 3.21 6.59 1.30
N VAL A 124 3.38 6.56 2.63
CA VAL A 124 4.67 6.24 3.27
C VAL A 124 5.14 4.84 2.87
N LYS A 125 4.25 3.85 2.90
CA LYS A 125 4.59 2.46 2.53
C LYS A 125 5.01 2.35 1.07
N THR A 126 4.29 2.98 0.14
CA THR A 126 4.65 3.02 -1.28
C THR A 126 5.97 3.75 -1.51
N PHE A 127 6.18 4.89 -0.85
CA PHE A 127 7.40 5.68 -1.01
C PHE A 127 8.64 4.93 -0.54
N ILE A 128 8.56 4.25 0.60
CA ILE A 128 9.65 3.41 1.13
C ILE A 128 9.99 2.30 0.14
N ILE A 129 9.00 1.59 -0.39
CA ILE A 129 9.25 0.48 -1.32
C ILE A 129 9.90 0.99 -2.60
N GLU A 130 9.37 2.07 -3.19
CA GLU A 130 9.90 2.60 -4.43
C GLU A 130 11.32 3.16 -4.21
N ILE A 131 11.59 3.97 -3.17
CA ILE A 131 12.96 4.44 -2.87
C ILE A 131 13.93 3.28 -2.75
N SER A 132 13.54 2.23 -2.06
CA SER A 132 14.45 1.11 -1.83
C SER A 132 14.79 0.36 -3.12
N ARG A 133 13.91 0.40 -4.12
CA ARG A 133 14.20 -0.07 -5.49
C ARG A 133 15.08 0.87 -6.31
N TRP A 134 15.18 2.15 -5.96
CA TRP A 134 16.12 3.07 -6.59
C TRP A 134 17.54 2.91 -6.02
N VAL A 135 17.63 2.52 -4.75
CA VAL A 135 18.92 2.39 -4.03
C VAL A 135 19.59 1.04 -4.28
N MET A 136 18.82 -0.02 -4.50
CA MET A 136 19.30 -1.39 -4.74
C MET A 136 19.37 -1.71 -6.24
#